data_AF-A0A355S5I6-F1
#
_entry.id   AF-A0A355S5I6-F1
#
_cell.length_a   1.000
_cell.length_b   1.000
_cell.length_c   1.000
_cell.angle_alpha   90.00
_cell.angle_beta   90.00
_cell.angle_gamma   90.00
#
_symmetry.space_group_name_H-M   'P 1'
#
loop_
_entity.id
_entity.type
_entity.pdbx_description
1 polymer ?
#
loop_
_entity_poly.entity_id
_entity_poly.type
_entity_poly.pdbx_seq_one_letter_code
_entity_poly.pdbx_strand_id
1 'polypeptide(L)'
;WRYNPANAQGKPSNDSDLSVTAWQYMALHSARLAGLEVSDEPFIRAQKYMVSVSSGTHGGLYAYTGGGPNPAMTASGMFCRQLDLVPPTDPRMAEGAEYLGRHKFNNNPDYYYVYYATLALYQHQGPVWKEWNDKLKDTFPRIQNKIGNNRGSWDPGGRHANAGGRVVSTTLSVLSLEVYYRLLPMYGFRGASDLPDAKKRGQ
;
A
#
# COMPACT_ATOMS: atom_id res chain seq x y z
N TRP A 1 12.78 10.02 16.97
CA TRP A 1 11.99 10.68 15.90
C TRP A 1 12.91 10.89 14.70
N ARG A 2 12.48 10.57 13.47
CA ARG A 2 13.33 10.60 12.25
C ARG A 2 13.31 11.96 11.52
N TYR A 3 12.13 12.57 11.37
CA TYR A 3 11.95 13.69 10.44
C TYR A 3 12.15 15.04 11.11
N ASN A 4 13.15 15.81 10.69
CA ASN A 4 13.18 17.22 11.03
C ASN A 4 12.57 18.02 9.88
N PRO A 5 11.54 18.87 10.11
CA PRO A 5 10.92 19.65 9.05
C PRO A 5 11.90 20.68 8.45
N ALA A 6 12.87 21.12 9.26
CA ALA A 6 13.97 21.96 8.85
C ALA A 6 15.33 21.29 9.11
N ASN A 7 16.30 21.54 8.24
CA ASN A 7 17.70 21.21 8.48
C ASN A 7 18.33 22.16 9.51
N ALA A 8 19.60 21.95 9.83
CA ALA A 8 20.33 22.78 10.82
C ALA A 8 20.40 24.28 10.45
N GLN A 9 20.10 24.63 9.20
CA GLN A 9 20.09 26.00 8.68
C GLN A 9 18.67 26.60 8.57
N GLY A 10 17.65 25.94 9.15
CA GLY A 10 16.27 26.42 9.12
C GLY A 10 15.57 26.27 7.76
N LYS A 11 16.21 25.62 6.78
CA LYS A 11 15.62 25.36 5.46
C LYS A 11 14.86 24.04 5.46
N PRO A 12 13.85 23.85 4.59
CA PRO A 12 13.16 22.58 4.46
C PRO A 12 14.13 21.40 4.32
N SER A 13 13.90 20.34 5.09
CA SER A 13 14.73 19.14 5.03
C SER A 13 14.55 18.41 3.70
N ASN A 14 15.64 17.78 3.24
CA ASN A 14 15.63 16.87 2.09
C ASN A 14 15.37 15.41 2.50
N ASP A 15 15.18 15.12 3.79
CA ASP A 15 14.81 13.76 4.23
C ASP A 15 13.40 13.44 3.76
N SER A 16 13.24 12.27 3.17
CA SER A 16 11.98 11.78 2.62
C SER A 16 12.05 10.26 2.55
N ASP A 17 10.95 9.60 2.84
CA ASP A 17 10.75 8.18 2.54
C ASP A 17 9.39 7.92 1.93
N LEU A 18 9.29 6.80 1.22
CA LEU A 18 8.07 6.43 0.54
C LEU A 18 6.93 6.08 1.52
N SER A 19 7.28 5.67 2.74
CA SER A 19 6.30 5.32 3.77
C SER A 19 5.45 6.52 4.16
N VAL A 20 6.08 7.63 4.55
CA VAL A 20 5.35 8.87 4.88
C VAL A 20 4.82 9.57 3.64
N THR A 21 5.56 9.53 2.53
CA THR A 21 5.09 10.10 1.24
C THR A 21 3.73 9.51 0.87
N ALA A 22 3.54 8.19 0.97
CA ALA A 22 2.28 7.54 0.62
C ALA A 22 1.09 8.02 1.48
N TRP A 23 1.27 8.17 2.79
CA TRP A 23 0.21 8.71 3.67
C TRP A 23 -0.20 10.12 3.28
N GLN A 24 0.77 11.00 3.04
CA GLN A 24 0.48 12.37 2.62
C GLN A 24 -0.17 12.40 1.24
N TYR A 25 0.27 11.54 0.33
CA TYR A 25 -0.30 11.43 -1.02
C TYR A 25 -1.78 11.02 -0.99
N MET A 26 -2.12 10.00 -0.20
CA MET A 26 -3.51 9.59 0.02
C MET A 26 -4.36 10.71 0.62
N ALA A 27 -3.83 11.44 1.61
CA ALA A 27 -4.53 12.56 2.25
C ALA A 27 -4.82 13.70 1.28
N LEU A 28 -3.85 14.07 0.44
CA LEU A 28 -4.01 15.14 -0.56
C LEU A 28 -5.01 14.76 -1.66
N HIS A 29 -4.97 13.51 -2.13
CA HIS A 29 -5.99 12.99 -3.05
C HIS A 29 -7.38 12.99 -2.40
N SER A 30 -7.48 12.59 -1.13
CA SER A 30 -8.75 12.62 -0.38
C SER A 30 -9.29 14.04 -0.21
N ALA A 31 -8.42 15.02 0.02
CA ALA A 31 -8.80 16.43 0.09
C ALA A 31 -9.39 16.93 -1.24
N ARG A 32 -8.78 16.59 -2.38
CA ARG A 32 -9.34 16.90 -3.71
C ARG A 32 -10.70 16.24 -3.94
N LEU A 33 -10.83 14.96 -3.58
CA LEU A 33 -12.08 14.23 -3.67
C LEU A 33 -13.18 14.83 -2.78
N ALA A 34 -12.81 15.45 -1.66
CA ALA A 34 -13.72 16.19 -0.79
C ALA A 34 -14.04 17.62 -1.28
N GLY A 35 -13.54 18.01 -2.46
CA GLY A 35 -13.79 19.33 -3.07
C GLY A 35 -12.91 20.45 -2.52
N LEU A 36 -11.85 20.14 -1.77
CA LEU A 36 -10.88 21.13 -1.31
C LEU A 36 -9.90 21.47 -2.43
N GLU A 37 -9.56 22.76 -2.54
CA GLU A 37 -8.51 23.22 -3.44
C GLU A 37 -7.14 22.80 -2.91
N VAL A 38 -6.42 21.99 -3.70
CA VAL A 38 -5.06 21.55 -3.40
C VAL A 38 -4.21 21.79 -4.63
N SER A 39 -3.12 22.54 -4.48
CA SER A 39 -2.18 22.82 -5.58
C SER A 39 -1.56 21.54 -6.16
N ASP A 40 -1.12 21.59 -7.42
CA ASP A 40 -0.47 20.45 -8.09
C ASP A 40 0.97 20.20 -7.60
N GLU A 41 1.62 21.22 -7.05
CA GLU A 41 3.04 21.18 -6.70
C GLU A 41 3.42 20.02 -5.77
N PRO A 42 2.68 19.71 -4.67
CA PRO A 42 2.96 18.55 -3.84
C PRO A 42 2.89 17.22 -4.61
N PHE A 43 1.95 17.09 -5.55
CA PHE A 43 1.81 15.87 -6.35
C PHE A 43 2.99 15.69 -7.30
N ILE A 44 3.37 16.75 -8.01
CA ILE A 44 4.53 16.75 -8.92
C ILE A 44 5.81 16.35 -8.16
N ARG A 45 6.03 16.91 -6.96
CA ARG A 45 7.19 16.59 -6.12
C ARG A 45 7.16 15.14 -5.63
N ALA A 46 6.01 14.67 -5.15
CA ALA A 46 5.87 13.28 -4.71
C ALA A 46 6.05 12.28 -5.86
N GLN A 47 5.60 12.61 -7.08
CA GLN A 47 5.81 11.78 -8.26
C GLN A 47 7.30 11.70 -8.64
N LYS A 48 8.01 12.83 -8.67
CA LYS A 48 9.46 12.85 -8.88
C LYS A 48 10.20 12.01 -7.84
N TYR A 49 9.80 12.13 -6.57
CA TYR A 49 10.37 11.33 -5.49
C TYR A 49 10.11 9.83 -5.68
N MET A 50 8.87 9.44 -5.98
CA MET A 50 8.50 8.04 -6.26
C MET A 50 9.32 7.44 -7.40
N VAL A 51 9.56 8.20 -8.48
CA VAL A 51 10.45 7.77 -9.58
C VAL A 51 11.87 7.54 -9.07
N SER A 52 12.40 8.44 -8.22
CA SER A 52 13.77 8.34 -7.69
C SER A 52 14.01 7.11 -6.81
N VAL A 53 12.96 6.53 -6.22
CA VAL A 53 13.01 5.31 -5.40
C VAL A 53 12.39 4.09 -6.09
N SER A 54 12.05 4.21 -7.39
CA SER A 54 11.52 3.12 -8.20
C SER A 54 12.62 2.28 -8.83
N SER A 55 12.28 1.04 -9.15
CA SER A 55 13.16 0.00 -9.69
C SER A 55 12.30 -1.09 -10.36
N GLY A 56 12.95 -2.15 -10.85
CA GLY A 56 12.31 -3.18 -11.64
C GLY A 56 12.48 -2.91 -13.13
N THR A 57 12.09 -3.89 -13.95
CA THR A 57 12.17 -3.81 -15.41
C THR A 57 11.28 -2.71 -15.95
N HIS A 58 10.15 -2.44 -15.29
CA HIS A 58 9.18 -1.43 -15.72
C HIS A 58 9.11 -0.22 -14.78
N GLY A 59 9.78 -0.24 -13.63
CA GLY A 59 9.69 0.81 -12.60
C GLY A 59 8.51 0.61 -11.63
N GLY A 60 7.98 -0.61 -11.53
CA GLY A 60 6.85 -0.97 -10.68
C GLY A 60 7.23 -1.37 -9.25
N LEU A 61 8.52 -1.43 -8.92
CA LEU A 61 9.00 -1.83 -7.59
C LEU A 61 9.62 -0.65 -6.85
N TYR A 62 9.37 -0.52 -5.56
CA TYR A 62 9.74 0.68 -4.82
C TYR A 62 10.55 0.39 -3.55
N ALA A 63 11.47 1.28 -3.25
CA ALA A 63 12.34 1.24 -2.08
C ALA A 63 11.86 2.24 -1.00
N TYR A 64 12.42 2.11 0.21
CA TYR A 64 12.09 3.01 1.33
C TYR A 64 12.67 4.42 1.11
N THR A 65 13.99 4.50 0.91
CA THR A 65 14.73 5.71 0.51
C THR A 65 15.75 5.43 -0.61
N GLY A 66 15.58 4.29 -1.31
CA GLY A 66 16.64 3.63 -2.10
C GLY A 66 17.06 2.29 -1.46
N GLY A 67 18.05 1.62 -2.07
CA GLY A 67 18.58 0.35 -1.54
C GLY A 67 17.80 -0.92 -1.92
N GLY A 68 16.97 -0.85 -2.97
CA GLY A 68 16.26 -2.00 -3.54
C GLY A 68 14.80 -2.13 -3.09
N PRO A 69 14.03 -3.00 -3.77
CA PRO A 69 12.59 -3.08 -3.59
C PRO A 69 12.20 -3.65 -2.22
N ASN A 70 11.17 -3.07 -1.61
CA ASN A 70 10.61 -3.48 -0.33
C ASN A 70 9.10 -3.75 -0.49
N PRO A 71 8.53 -4.84 0.06
CA PRO A 71 7.10 -5.17 -0.12
C PRO A 71 6.11 -4.09 0.30
N ALA A 72 6.29 -3.48 1.47
CA ALA A 72 5.42 -2.40 1.92
C ALA A 72 5.53 -1.17 1.02
N MET A 73 6.75 -0.84 0.59
CA MET A 73 7.01 0.32 -0.25
C MET A 73 6.50 0.09 -1.67
N THR A 74 6.69 -1.10 -2.24
CA THR A 74 6.12 -1.48 -3.53
C THR A 74 4.60 -1.37 -3.53
N ALA A 75 3.95 -1.88 -2.49
CA ALA A 75 2.50 -1.74 -2.33
C ALA A 75 2.06 -0.27 -2.20
N SER A 76 2.79 0.52 -1.41
CA SER A 76 2.50 1.94 -1.19
C SER A 76 2.65 2.75 -2.48
N GLY A 77 3.75 2.56 -3.21
CA GLY A 77 4.02 3.23 -4.48
C GLY A 77 3.04 2.83 -5.57
N MET A 78 2.71 1.54 -5.68
CA MET A 78 1.68 1.05 -6.59
C MET A 78 0.32 1.69 -6.31
N PHE A 79 -0.12 1.74 -5.05
CA PHE A 79 -1.37 2.41 -4.69
C PHE A 79 -1.36 3.90 -5.01
N CYS A 80 -0.24 4.61 -4.78
CA CYS A 80 -0.10 6.01 -5.16
C CYS A 80 -0.24 6.21 -6.68
N ARG A 81 0.32 5.32 -7.51
CA ARG A 81 0.12 5.35 -8.97
C ARG A 81 -1.34 5.13 -9.35
N GLN A 82 -2.06 4.29 -8.63
CA GLN A 82 -3.47 4.06 -8.89
C GLN A 82 -4.33 5.28 -8.54
N LEU A 83 -3.97 6.04 -7.49
CA LEU A 83 -4.60 7.32 -7.19
C LEU A 83 -4.36 8.36 -8.30
N ASP A 84 -3.24 8.26 -9.02
CA ASP A 84 -2.97 9.04 -10.24
C ASP A 84 -3.72 8.52 -11.47
N LEU A 85 -4.60 7.51 -11.30
CA LEU A 85 -5.34 6.85 -12.36
C LEU A 85 -4.44 6.22 -13.44
N VAL A 86 -3.20 5.85 -13.10
CA VAL A 86 -2.36 5.02 -13.99
C VAL A 86 -3.13 3.73 -14.30
N PRO A 87 -3.32 3.37 -15.58
CA PRO A 87 -4.22 2.26 -15.92
C PRO A 87 -3.68 0.91 -15.41
N PRO A 88 -4.54 -0.05 -15.07
CA PRO A 88 -4.11 -1.39 -14.64
C PRO A 88 -3.27 -2.15 -15.68
N THR A 89 -3.40 -1.79 -16.95
CA THR A 89 -2.61 -2.33 -18.08
C THR A 89 -1.19 -1.77 -18.17
N ASP A 90 -0.85 -0.73 -17.42
CA ASP A 90 0.51 -0.22 -17.35
C ASP A 90 1.45 -1.32 -16.83
N PRO A 91 2.57 -1.61 -17.50
CA PRO A 91 3.48 -2.69 -17.11
C PRO A 91 3.98 -2.60 -15.67
N ARG A 92 4.05 -1.39 -15.08
CA ARG A 92 4.39 -1.18 -13.67
C ARG A 92 3.38 -1.80 -12.72
N MET A 93 2.09 -1.77 -13.09
CA MET A 93 1.02 -2.31 -12.25
C MET A 93 1.10 -3.84 -12.21
N ALA A 94 1.32 -4.48 -13.36
CA ALA A 94 1.51 -5.92 -13.44
C ALA A 94 2.79 -6.36 -12.70
N GLU A 95 3.91 -5.66 -12.89
CA GLU A 95 5.18 -5.93 -12.19
C GLU A 95 5.03 -5.81 -10.67
N GLY A 96 4.38 -4.75 -10.20
CA GLY A 96 4.07 -4.55 -8.79
C GLY A 96 3.17 -5.66 -8.24
N ALA A 97 2.06 -5.97 -8.92
CA ALA A 97 1.13 -7.01 -8.49
C ALA A 97 1.80 -8.40 -8.41
N GLU A 98 2.60 -8.78 -9.41
CA GLU A 98 3.34 -10.04 -9.39
C GLU A 98 4.33 -10.09 -8.23
N TYR A 99 5.06 -9.00 -8.01
CA TYR A 99 5.97 -8.90 -6.87
C TYR A 99 5.21 -9.07 -5.55
N LEU A 100 4.10 -8.39 -5.34
CA LEU A 100 3.28 -8.52 -4.12
C LEU A 100 2.70 -9.91 -3.94
N GLY A 101 2.21 -10.55 -5.02
CA GLY A 101 1.68 -11.91 -4.98
C GLY A 101 2.70 -12.97 -4.54
N ARG A 102 4.00 -12.73 -4.78
CA ARG A 102 5.09 -13.58 -4.29
C ARG A 102 5.41 -13.36 -2.81
N HIS A 103 5.10 -12.19 -2.25
CA HIS A 103 5.38 -11.83 -0.86
C HIS A 103 4.15 -12.05 0.02
N LYS A 104 3.75 -13.31 0.19
CA LYS A 104 2.57 -13.66 0.99
C LYS A 104 2.80 -13.41 2.48
N PHE A 105 1.73 -13.09 3.21
CA PHE A 105 1.75 -12.90 4.66
C PHE A 105 1.46 -14.20 5.43
N ASN A 106 1.74 -14.20 6.74
CA ASN A 106 1.61 -15.35 7.65
C ASN A 106 0.65 -15.04 8.83
N ASN A 107 0.71 -15.84 9.91
CA ASN A 107 -0.18 -15.73 11.08
C ASN A 107 0.18 -14.60 12.06
N ASN A 108 1.33 -13.95 11.87
CA ASN A 108 1.72 -12.74 12.60
C ASN A 108 2.34 -11.76 11.60
N PRO A 109 1.52 -11.19 10.70
CA PRO A 109 2.02 -10.48 9.54
C PRO A 109 2.55 -9.10 9.91
N ASP A 110 3.35 -8.51 9.01
CA ASP A 110 3.55 -7.07 9.03
C ASP A 110 2.24 -6.40 8.58
N TYR A 111 1.44 -5.95 9.54
CA TYR A 111 0.13 -5.36 9.26
C TYR A 111 0.20 -4.11 8.38
N TYR A 112 1.31 -3.37 8.41
CA TYR A 112 1.52 -2.20 7.57
C TYR A 112 1.67 -2.59 6.10
N TYR A 113 2.44 -3.64 5.84
CA TYR A 113 2.54 -4.24 4.52
C TYR A 113 1.18 -4.77 4.05
N VAL A 114 0.49 -5.56 4.88
CA VAL A 114 -0.79 -6.17 4.48
C VAL A 114 -1.82 -5.11 4.13
N TYR A 115 -1.88 -4.02 4.89
CA TYR A 115 -2.78 -2.91 4.61
C TYR A 115 -2.54 -2.30 3.22
N TYR A 116 -1.33 -1.86 2.91
CA TYR A 116 -1.04 -1.26 1.60
C TYR A 116 -1.16 -2.26 0.45
N ALA A 117 -0.73 -3.51 0.64
CA ALA A 117 -0.86 -4.53 -0.39
C ALA A 117 -2.33 -4.86 -0.66
N THR A 118 -3.17 -4.86 0.37
CA THR A 118 -4.63 -5.03 0.23
C THR A 118 -5.25 -3.88 -0.56
N LEU A 119 -4.85 -2.62 -0.28
CA LEU A 119 -5.29 -1.46 -1.06
C LEU A 119 -4.90 -1.58 -2.54
N ALA A 120 -3.61 -1.84 -2.81
CA ALA A 120 -3.07 -1.86 -4.16
C ALA A 120 -3.65 -3.01 -4.99
N LEU A 121 -3.70 -4.22 -4.41
CA LEU A 121 -4.22 -5.40 -5.08
C LEU A 121 -5.74 -5.33 -5.25
N TYR A 122 -6.48 -4.75 -4.30
CA TYR A 122 -7.91 -4.51 -4.51
C TYR A 122 -8.14 -3.61 -5.73
N GLN A 123 -7.38 -2.52 -5.90
CA GLN A 123 -7.55 -1.67 -7.07
C GLN A 123 -7.04 -2.31 -8.37
N HIS A 124 -6.06 -3.21 -8.27
CA HIS A 124 -5.56 -3.96 -9.42
C HIS A 124 -6.47 -5.12 -9.84
N GLN A 125 -7.24 -5.70 -8.91
CA GLN A 125 -8.11 -6.84 -9.15
C GLN A 125 -7.36 -8.07 -9.72
N GLY A 126 -8.06 -8.97 -10.42
CA GLY A 126 -7.48 -10.13 -11.08
C GLY A 126 -7.13 -11.31 -10.17
N PRO A 127 -6.42 -12.33 -10.69
CA PRO A 127 -6.12 -13.55 -9.95
C PRO A 127 -5.30 -13.32 -8.67
N VAL A 128 -4.36 -12.36 -8.71
CA VAL A 128 -3.52 -12.01 -7.55
C VAL A 128 -4.37 -11.45 -6.41
N TRP A 129 -5.34 -10.57 -6.73
CA TRP A 129 -6.29 -10.07 -5.74
C TRP A 129 -7.15 -11.19 -5.17
N LYS A 130 -7.68 -12.07 -6.01
CA LYS A 130 -8.55 -13.17 -5.56
C LYS A 130 -7.83 -14.04 -4.53
N GLU A 131 -6.61 -14.48 -4.85
CA GLU A 131 -5.80 -15.29 -3.94
C GLU A 131 -5.47 -14.54 -2.64
N TRP A 132 -5.07 -13.27 -2.75
CA TRP A 132 -4.78 -12.43 -1.60
C TRP A 132 -5.98 -12.28 -0.67
N ASN A 133 -7.15 -11.96 -1.24
CA ASN A 133 -8.38 -11.73 -0.50
C ASN A 133 -8.91 -13.01 0.17
N ASP A 134 -8.84 -14.16 -0.53
CA ASP A 134 -9.23 -15.44 0.05
C ASP A 134 -8.35 -15.77 1.27
N LYS A 135 -7.04 -15.54 1.18
CA LYS A 135 -6.13 -15.71 2.32
C LYS A 135 -6.38 -14.70 3.44
N LEU A 136 -6.72 -13.46 3.12
CA LEU A 136 -7.02 -12.41 4.10
C LEU A 136 -8.26 -12.77 4.93
N LYS A 137 -9.36 -13.15 4.26
CA LYS A 137 -10.63 -13.56 4.87
C LYS A 137 -10.50 -14.83 5.71
N ASP A 138 -9.59 -15.73 5.38
CA ASP A 138 -9.30 -16.91 6.22
C ASP A 138 -8.42 -16.55 7.42
N THR A 139 -7.28 -15.90 7.16
CA THR A 139 -6.22 -15.74 8.17
C THR A 139 -6.63 -14.77 9.26
N PHE A 140 -7.19 -13.61 8.91
CA PHE A 140 -7.40 -12.53 9.89
C PHE A 140 -8.45 -12.88 10.95
N PRO A 141 -9.62 -13.45 10.59
CA PRO A 141 -10.59 -13.95 11.59
C PRO A 141 -10.07 -15.11 12.44
N ARG A 142 -9.12 -15.90 11.91
CA ARG A 142 -8.50 -17.01 12.65
C ARG A 142 -7.51 -16.51 13.71
N ILE A 143 -6.72 -15.49 13.39
CA ILE A 143 -5.70 -14.92 14.31
C ILE A 143 -6.24 -13.79 15.19
N GLN A 144 -7.50 -13.38 15.03
CA GLN A 144 -8.15 -12.42 15.91
C GLN A 144 -8.33 -13.03 17.31
N ASN A 145 -7.99 -12.25 18.34
CA ASN A 145 -8.25 -12.63 19.73
C ASN A 145 -9.75 -12.83 19.97
N LYS A 146 -10.17 -14.01 20.44
CA LYS A 146 -11.59 -14.35 20.62
C LYS A 146 -12.09 -14.29 22.05
N ILE A 147 -11.17 -14.17 23.02
CA ILE A 147 -11.47 -14.25 24.45
C ILE A 147 -10.69 -13.18 25.23
N GLY A 148 -11.14 -12.91 26.46
CA GLY A 148 -10.48 -12.02 27.41
C GLY A 148 -10.51 -10.54 27.00
N ASN A 149 -9.67 -9.74 27.69
CA ASN A 149 -9.64 -8.28 27.55
C ASN A 149 -9.21 -7.78 26.16
N ASN A 150 -8.54 -8.64 25.38
CA ASN A 150 -8.08 -8.32 24.03
C ASN A 150 -9.04 -8.82 22.94
N ARG A 151 -10.21 -9.35 23.30
CA ARG A 151 -11.18 -9.87 22.32
C ARG A 151 -11.51 -8.83 21.25
N GLY A 152 -11.46 -9.26 19.98
CA GLY A 152 -11.69 -8.41 18.81
C GLY A 152 -10.42 -7.76 18.25
N SER A 153 -9.29 -7.85 18.95
CA SER A 153 -8.01 -7.25 18.53
C SER A 153 -7.06 -8.25 17.88
N TRP A 154 -6.00 -7.72 17.25
CA TRP A 154 -4.87 -8.49 16.73
C TRP A 154 -3.62 -8.21 17.55
N ASP A 155 -2.85 -9.25 17.86
CA ASP A 155 -1.59 -9.09 18.59
C ASP A 155 -0.56 -8.29 17.77
N PRO A 156 0.30 -7.50 18.43
CA PRO A 156 1.35 -6.75 17.76
C PRO A 156 2.26 -7.63 16.90
N GLY A 157 2.38 -7.27 15.62
CA GLY A 157 3.16 -7.97 14.60
C GLY A 157 3.87 -7.02 13.66
N GLY A 158 5.14 -7.30 13.37
CA GLY A 158 5.96 -6.45 12.52
C GLY A 158 6.40 -5.13 13.16
N ARG A 159 7.20 -4.36 12.41
CA ARG A 159 7.93 -3.21 12.97
C ARG A 159 7.01 -2.08 13.46
N HIS A 160 5.93 -1.80 12.73
CA HIS A 160 5.02 -0.70 13.07
C HIS A 160 4.18 -1.01 14.30
N ALA A 161 3.72 -2.25 14.45
CA ALA A 161 3.00 -2.66 15.64
C ALA A 161 3.91 -2.78 16.87
N ASN A 162 5.21 -3.03 16.71
CA ASN A 162 6.15 -2.97 17.84
C ASN A 162 6.22 -1.57 18.46
N ALA A 163 6.07 -0.51 17.65
CA ALA A 163 6.06 0.87 18.13
C ALA A 163 4.66 1.35 18.54
N GLY A 164 3.62 1.04 17.74
CA GLY A 164 2.25 1.50 17.95
C GLY A 164 1.33 0.54 18.71
N GLY A 165 1.85 -0.63 19.09
CA GLY A 165 1.16 -1.64 19.87
C GLY A 165 -0.07 -2.24 19.18
N ARG A 166 -0.94 -2.82 20.01
CA ARG A 166 -2.17 -3.53 19.62
C ARG A 166 -3.15 -2.64 18.85
N VAL A 167 -3.19 -1.34 19.16
CA VAL A 167 -4.03 -0.37 18.46
C VAL A 167 -3.69 -0.35 16.97
N VAL A 168 -2.41 -0.19 16.62
CA VAL A 168 -1.98 -0.17 15.21
C VAL A 168 -2.27 -1.49 14.51
N SER A 169 -1.94 -2.63 15.12
CA SER A 169 -2.28 -3.95 14.56
C SER A 169 -3.78 -4.11 14.31
N THR A 170 -4.61 -3.69 15.26
CA THR A 170 -6.06 -3.85 15.16
C THR A 170 -6.63 -2.94 14.10
N THR A 171 -6.22 -1.66 14.08
CA THR A 171 -6.65 -0.69 13.07
C THR A 171 -6.30 -1.18 11.67
N LEU A 172 -5.04 -1.55 11.41
CA LEU A 172 -4.61 -2.00 10.08
C LEU A 172 -5.29 -3.31 9.66
N SER A 173 -5.59 -4.20 10.60
CA SER A 173 -6.39 -5.40 10.33
C SER A 173 -7.81 -5.09 9.91
N VAL A 174 -8.49 -4.20 10.64
CA VAL A 174 -9.85 -3.77 10.30
C VAL A 174 -9.85 -3.08 8.94
N LEU A 175 -8.96 -2.09 8.72
CA LEU A 175 -8.84 -1.35 7.46
C LEU A 175 -8.57 -2.26 6.25
N SER A 176 -7.85 -3.37 6.45
CA SER A 176 -7.59 -4.36 5.40
C SER A 176 -8.84 -5.18 5.10
N LEU A 177 -9.53 -5.65 6.14
CA LEU A 177 -10.76 -6.46 5.99
C LEU A 177 -11.91 -5.68 5.36
N GLU A 178 -11.98 -4.36 5.58
CA GLU A 178 -13.07 -3.52 5.07
C GLU A 178 -12.81 -2.91 3.68
N VAL A 179 -11.69 -3.23 3.03
CA VAL A 179 -11.24 -2.54 1.80
C VAL A 179 -12.33 -2.43 0.73
N TYR A 180 -13.10 -3.49 0.54
CA TYR A 180 -14.17 -3.59 -0.48
C TYR A 180 -15.50 -2.99 -0.03
N TYR A 181 -15.66 -2.62 1.25
CA TYR A 181 -16.84 -1.90 1.74
C TYR A 181 -16.67 -0.38 1.67
N ARG A 182 -15.42 0.11 1.72
CA ARG A 182 -15.15 1.56 1.82
C ARG A 182 -14.48 2.18 0.61
N LEU A 183 -13.86 1.39 -0.27
CA LEU A 183 -13.24 1.91 -1.49
C LEU A 183 -14.01 1.44 -2.71
N LEU A 184 -14.46 2.40 -3.51
CA LEU A 184 -14.93 2.09 -4.86
C LEU A 184 -13.73 1.75 -5.75
N PRO A 185 -13.85 0.76 -6.65
CA PRO A 185 -12.84 0.53 -7.68
C PRO A 185 -12.64 1.80 -8.51
N MET A 186 -11.42 2.33 -8.54
CA MET A 186 -11.10 3.62 -9.20
C MET A 186 -11.34 3.58 -10.71
N TYR A 187 -11.23 2.39 -11.30
CA TYR A 187 -11.46 2.15 -12.74
C TYR A 187 -12.88 1.63 -13.03
N GLY A 188 -13.77 1.64 -12.02
CA GLY A 188 -15.08 0.99 -12.04
C GLY A 188 -14.99 -0.55 -12.15
N PHE A 189 -16.14 -1.22 -12.27
CA PHE A 189 -16.18 -2.67 -12.57
C PHE A 189 -15.74 -3.01 -14.01
N ARG A 190 -15.48 -2.00 -14.84
CA ARG A 190 -15.10 -2.15 -16.26
C ARG A 190 -13.66 -2.63 -16.46
N GLY A 191 -12.77 -2.38 -15.49
CA GLY A 191 -11.36 -2.77 -15.62
C GLY A 191 -11.12 -4.28 -15.54
N ALA A 192 -12.06 -5.09 -15.05
CA ALA A 192 -11.82 -6.51 -14.81
C ALA A 192 -11.58 -7.35 -16.09
N SER A 193 -12.17 -6.96 -17.23
CA SER A 193 -11.94 -7.60 -18.53
C SER A 193 -10.62 -7.20 -19.19
N ASP A 194 -10.02 -6.10 -18.75
CA ASP A 194 -8.85 -5.47 -19.38
C ASP A 194 -7.57 -5.71 -18.57
N LEU A 195 -7.62 -6.57 -17.55
CA LEU A 195 -6.45 -6.91 -16.74
C LEU A 195 -5.55 -7.90 -17.47
N PRO A 196 -4.23 -7.68 -17.46
CA PRO A 196 -3.29 -8.70 -17.92
C PRO A 196 -3.47 -9.98 -17.11
N ASP A 197 -3.53 -11.13 -17.78
CA ASP A 197 -3.51 -12.43 -17.10
C ASP A 197 -2.25 -12.55 -16.24
N ALA A 198 -2.40 -13.12 -15.04
CA ALA A 198 -1.26 -13.46 -14.21
C ALA A 198 -0.36 -14.43 -15.00
N LYS A 199 0.92 -14.05 -15.21
CA LYS A 199 1.90 -14.94 -15.83
C LYS A 199 1.95 -16.25 -15.03
N LYS A 200 1.48 -17.33 -15.65
CA LYS A 200 1.60 -18.67 -15.08
C LYS A 200 3.10 -19.00 -14.99
N ARG A 201 3.57 -19.42 -13.83
CA ARG A 201 4.96 -19.89 -13.69
C ARG A 201 5.20 -21.04 -14.67
N GLY A 202 6.13 -20.85 -15.61
CA GLY A 202 6.59 -21.91 -16.54
C GLY A 202 6.38 -21.67 -18.03
N GLN A 203 6.22 -20.42 -18.48
CA GLN A 203 6.36 -20.02 -19.89
C GLN A 203 7.42 -18.94 -20.04
#